data_AF-A0A022PXB2-F1
#
_entry.id   AF-A0A022PXB2-F1
#
_cell.length_a   1.000
_cell.length_b   1.000
_cell.length_c   1.000
_cell.angle_alpha   90.00
_cell.angle_beta   90.00
_cell.angle_gamma   90.00
#
_symmetry.space_group_name_H-M   'P 1'
#
loop_
_entity.id
_entity.type
_entity.pdbx_description
1 polymer ?
#
loop_
_entity_poly.entity_id
_entity_poly.type
_entity_poly.pdbx_seq_one_letter_code
_entity_poly.pdbx_strand_id
1 'polypeptide(L)'
;VNILMHTAAQDPVVSSACNQKANENFMRNRQSERENKSKGKEKIDSSTSANNEQRFEAQKGGVVWDVFRRQDIPKLEEYLRRHYRQFRHIFPLQQLFHLIHEKAFYLTVEHKRNLKAEYGIKPWNFIQKLGDAVIVPAGCPYQIRNLKSCTSVSANFVSAESVGECIRLSMEYRRLPHNHSSKEDTLQVKTLVLYVVCQAMQYLERIDRYVGYS
;
A
#
# COMPACT_ATOMS: atom_id res chain seq x y z
N VAL A 1 -11.31 0.05 8.27
CA VAL A 1 -11.10 -1.41 8.10
C VAL A 1 -10.20 -1.59 6.90
N ASN A 2 -8.92 -1.83 7.16
CA ASN A 2 -7.87 -1.76 6.16
C ASN A 2 -7.22 -3.13 6.00
N ILE A 3 -7.03 -3.53 4.75
CA ILE A 3 -6.41 -4.79 4.41
C ILE A 3 -4.97 -4.51 4.00
N LEU A 4 -4.10 -4.32 5.00
CA LEU A 4 -2.66 -4.31 4.75
C LEU A 4 -2.23 -5.75 4.50
N MET A 5 -1.68 -6.02 3.32
CA MET A 5 -1.21 -7.35 2.92
C MET A 5 0.23 -7.63 3.33
N HIS A 6 1.12 -6.62 3.38
CA HIS A 6 2.50 -6.75 3.88
C HIS A 6 3.21 -5.39 3.89
N THR A 7 4.21 -5.24 4.77
CA THR A 7 5.19 -4.14 4.76
C THR A 7 6.59 -4.70 4.55
N ALA A 8 7.23 -4.41 3.42
CA ALA A 8 8.59 -4.89 3.11
C ALA A 8 9.64 -3.79 3.32
N ALA A 9 10.76 -4.15 3.95
CA ALA A 9 11.99 -3.34 3.97
C ALA A 9 12.86 -3.64 2.73
N GLN A 10 13.93 -2.86 2.51
CA GLN A 10 14.87 -3.10 1.39
C GLN A 10 15.47 -4.51 1.41
N ASP A 11 15.67 -5.10 0.23
CA ASP A 11 16.47 -6.32 0.05
C ASP A 11 17.95 -6.03 0.37
N PRO A 12 18.60 -6.78 1.28
CA PRO A 12 19.99 -6.54 1.69
C PRO A 12 21.01 -6.71 0.54
N VAL A 13 20.69 -7.53 -0.46
CA VAL A 13 21.52 -7.76 -1.66
C VAL A 13 21.53 -6.53 -2.57
N VAL A 14 20.44 -5.77 -2.60
CA VAL A 14 20.35 -4.53 -3.39
C VAL A 14 21.05 -3.38 -2.66
N SER A 15 21.02 -3.38 -1.32
CA SER A 15 21.75 -2.42 -0.49
C SER A 15 23.27 -2.48 -0.72
N SER A 16 23.87 -3.68 -0.70
CA SER A 16 25.31 -3.83 -0.96
C SER A 16 25.71 -3.42 -2.38
N ALA A 17 24.94 -3.84 -3.39
CA ALA A 17 25.20 -3.50 -4.78
C ALA A 17 24.99 -1.99 -5.08
N CYS A 18 24.02 -1.34 -4.42
CA CYS A 18 23.77 0.09 -4.58
C CYS A 18 24.82 0.93 -3.85
N ASN A 19 25.29 0.47 -2.68
CA ASN A 19 26.38 1.13 -1.94
C ASN A 19 27.72 1.00 -2.68
N GLN A 20 28.00 -0.16 -3.27
CA GLN A 20 29.20 -0.37 -4.12
C GLN A 20 29.16 0.54 -5.35
N LYS A 21 28.03 0.59 -6.07
CA LYS A 21 27.87 1.47 -7.25
C LYS A 21 27.90 2.96 -6.90
N ALA A 22 27.35 3.35 -5.74
CA ALA A 22 27.43 4.73 -5.27
C ALA A 22 28.88 5.13 -4.91
N ASN A 23 29.65 4.21 -4.32
CA ASN A 23 31.05 4.45 -3.97
C ASN A 23 31.96 4.49 -5.21
N GLU A 24 31.73 3.60 -6.19
CA GLU A 24 32.41 3.63 -7.49
C GLU A 24 32.12 4.92 -8.26
N ASN A 25 30.85 5.37 -8.28
CA ASN A 25 30.47 6.62 -8.93
C ASN A 25 31.05 7.86 -8.21
N PHE A 26 31.15 7.82 -6.88
CA PHE A 26 31.79 8.89 -6.09
C PHE A 26 33.30 8.99 -6.38
N MET A 27 33.98 7.85 -6.51
CA MET A 27 35.40 7.79 -6.86
C MET A 27 35.65 8.21 -8.32
N ARG A 28 34.78 7.80 -9.26
CA ARG A 28 34.83 8.24 -10.67
C ARG A 28 34.56 9.74 -10.84
N ASN A 29 33.60 10.30 -10.10
CA ASN A 29 33.32 11.74 -10.18
C ASN A 29 34.51 12.57 -9.70
N ARG A 30 35.21 12.16 -8.63
CA ARG A 30 36.44 12.83 -8.18
C ARG A 30 37.59 12.79 -9.21
N GLN A 31 37.69 11.72 -9.99
CA GLN A 31 38.67 11.63 -11.09
C GLN A 31 38.25 12.48 -12.29
N SER A 32 36.95 12.48 -12.66
CA SER A 32 36.45 13.27 -13.79
C SER A 32 36.43 14.79 -13.53
N GLU A 33 36.23 15.22 -12.27
CA GLU A 33 36.27 16.64 -11.87
C GLU A 33 37.71 17.21 -11.86
N ARG A 34 38.74 16.34 -11.88
CA ARG A 34 40.13 16.75 -12.05
C ARG A 34 40.58 16.79 -13.51
N GLU A 35 39.84 16.18 -14.43
CA GLU A 35 40.27 16.02 -15.84
C GLU A 35 39.43 16.83 -16.85
N ASN A 36 38.23 17.32 -16.52
CA ASN A 36 37.38 18.05 -17.48
C ASN A 36 37.34 19.57 -17.27
N LYS A 37 38.49 20.23 -17.45
CA LYS A 37 38.58 21.65 -17.79
C LYS A 37 39.11 21.85 -19.21
N SER A 38 38.55 21.16 -20.22
CA SER A 38 38.66 21.58 -21.63
C SER A 38 37.80 20.72 -22.58
N LYS A 39 36.89 21.38 -23.34
CA LYS A 39 36.20 20.91 -24.58
C LYS A 39 35.22 19.73 -24.34
N GLY A 40 34.08 19.57 -25.00
CA GLY A 40 33.39 20.13 -26.15
C GLY A 40 32.20 19.17 -26.44
N LYS A 41 31.13 19.66 -27.08
CA LYS A 41 29.85 18.98 -27.40
C LYS A 41 29.96 17.52 -27.89
N GLU A 42 28.96 16.69 -27.58
CA GLU A 42 28.10 16.01 -28.58
C GLU A 42 26.88 15.25 -28.00
N LYS A 43 25.86 15.09 -28.86
CA LYS A 43 24.51 14.54 -28.64
C LYS A 43 24.51 13.00 -28.59
N ILE A 44 23.57 12.39 -27.84
CA ILE A 44 23.09 11.01 -28.12
C ILE A 44 21.57 10.90 -27.85
N ASP A 45 20.91 10.20 -28.78
CA ASP A 45 19.49 10.02 -28.99
C ASP A 45 18.76 9.10 -27.98
N SER A 46 17.43 9.21 -28.09
CA SER A 46 16.33 8.47 -27.48
C SER A 46 16.33 6.96 -27.72
N SER A 47 16.27 6.16 -26.65
CA SER A 47 15.44 4.93 -26.55
C SER A 47 15.71 4.11 -25.26
N THR A 48 15.44 4.61 -24.06
CA THR A 48 15.39 3.77 -22.82
C THR A 48 14.59 4.43 -21.67
N SER A 49 13.52 5.17 -21.94
CA SER A 49 12.92 6.04 -20.90
C SER A 49 12.12 5.30 -19.81
N ALA A 50 11.37 4.25 -20.15
CA ALA A 50 10.42 3.67 -19.18
C ALA A 50 11.05 2.95 -17.97
N ASN A 51 12.20 2.28 -18.17
CA ASN A 51 12.89 1.56 -17.08
C ASN A 51 13.83 2.48 -16.27
N ASN A 52 14.33 3.56 -16.87
CA ASN A 52 15.21 4.50 -16.20
C ASN A 52 14.43 5.50 -15.33
N GLU A 53 13.24 5.93 -15.75
CA GLU A 53 12.40 6.84 -14.95
C GLU A 53 12.05 6.25 -13.57
N GLN A 54 11.74 4.95 -13.52
CA GLN A 54 11.44 4.24 -12.27
C GLN A 54 12.67 4.10 -11.34
N ARG A 55 13.89 4.09 -11.90
CA ARG A 55 15.16 4.08 -11.15
C ARG A 55 15.58 5.47 -10.68
N PHE A 56 15.29 6.53 -11.44
CA PHE A 56 15.64 7.91 -11.08
C PHE A 56 14.69 8.51 -10.04
N GLU A 57 13.39 8.19 -10.07
CA GLU A 57 12.44 8.60 -9.01
C GLU A 57 12.73 7.93 -7.66
N ALA A 58 13.40 6.77 -7.64
CA ALA A 58 13.83 6.11 -6.40
C ALA A 58 14.93 6.90 -5.62
N GLN A 59 15.60 7.87 -6.25
CA GLN A 59 16.66 8.66 -5.61
C GLN A 59 16.13 9.82 -4.74
N LYS A 60 14.92 10.31 -4.96
CA LYS A 60 14.21 11.22 -4.02
C LYS A 60 13.24 10.37 -3.20
N GLY A 61 13.38 10.39 -1.86
CA GLY A 61 12.80 9.36 -0.98
C GLY A 61 11.28 9.21 -1.04
N GLY A 62 10.80 8.07 -0.53
CA GLY A 62 9.37 7.80 -0.39
C GLY A 62 9.02 6.38 0.06
N VAL A 63 7.84 5.91 -0.34
CA VAL A 63 7.35 4.54 -0.15
C VAL A 63 6.66 4.11 -1.43
N VAL A 64 6.89 2.87 -1.89
CA VAL A 64 6.13 2.31 -3.02
C VAL A 64 4.85 1.69 -2.50
N TRP A 65 3.73 2.10 -3.08
CA TRP A 65 2.41 1.56 -2.82
C TRP A 65 1.94 0.70 -3.99
N ASP A 66 1.31 -0.42 -3.67
CA ASP A 66 0.45 -1.15 -4.60
C ASP A 66 -0.93 -1.29 -3.96
N VAL A 67 -1.94 -0.66 -4.57
CA VAL A 67 -3.34 -0.72 -4.10
C VAL A 67 -4.20 -1.50 -5.09
N PHE A 68 -4.89 -2.51 -4.59
CA PHE A 68 -5.77 -3.39 -5.36
C PHE A 68 -7.22 -3.01 -5.16
N ARG A 69 -8.05 -3.30 -6.16
CA ARG A 69 -9.49 -3.10 -6.06
C ARG A 69 -10.10 -4.14 -5.13
N ARG A 70 -11.07 -3.71 -4.33
CA ARG A 70 -11.87 -4.60 -3.48
C ARG A 70 -12.55 -5.74 -4.27
N GLN A 71 -12.96 -5.49 -5.52
CA GLN A 71 -13.63 -6.49 -6.35
C GLN A 71 -12.67 -7.59 -6.82
N ASP A 72 -11.38 -7.30 -6.86
CA ASP A 72 -10.35 -8.24 -7.33
C ASP A 72 -9.94 -9.22 -6.21
N ILE A 73 -10.45 -9.06 -4.97
CA ILE A 73 -10.10 -9.89 -3.80
C ILE A 73 -10.24 -11.40 -4.07
N PRO A 74 -11.38 -11.94 -4.56
CA PRO A 74 -11.51 -13.39 -4.70
C PRO A 74 -10.46 -14.01 -5.64
N LYS A 75 -10.19 -13.32 -6.75
CA LYS A 75 -9.15 -13.72 -7.73
C LYS A 75 -7.74 -13.57 -7.17
N LEU A 76 -7.52 -12.53 -6.37
CA LEU A 76 -6.24 -12.30 -5.67
C LEU A 76 -5.97 -13.42 -4.67
N GLU A 77 -6.97 -13.87 -3.91
CA GLU A 77 -6.84 -15.00 -2.99
C GLU A 77 -6.57 -16.31 -3.72
N GLU A 78 -7.23 -16.52 -4.86
CA GLU A 78 -6.99 -17.68 -5.70
C GLU A 78 -5.53 -17.70 -6.20
N TYR A 79 -5.03 -16.56 -6.70
CA TYR A 79 -3.63 -16.42 -7.10
C TYR A 79 -2.69 -16.74 -5.93
N LEU A 80 -2.90 -16.13 -4.76
CA LEU A 80 -2.07 -16.39 -3.58
C LEU A 80 -2.07 -17.86 -3.18
N ARG A 81 -3.24 -18.52 -3.19
CA ARG A 81 -3.38 -19.95 -2.86
C ARG A 81 -2.68 -20.86 -3.86
N ARG A 82 -2.67 -20.52 -5.16
CA ARG A 82 -1.96 -21.31 -6.18
C ARG A 82 -0.45 -21.12 -6.11
N HIS A 83 0.00 -19.90 -5.82
CA HIS A 83 1.41 -19.50 -5.89
C HIS A 83 2.12 -19.47 -4.54
N TYR A 84 1.47 -19.85 -3.44
CA TYR A 84 2.03 -19.70 -2.09
C TYR A 84 3.44 -20.30 -1.92
N ARG A 85 3.76 -21.42 -2.58
CA ARG A 85 5.08 -22.07 -2.48
C ARG A 85 6.23 -21.21 -3.04
N GLN A 86 5.91 -20.22 -3.87
CA GLN A 86 6.89 -19.34 -4.52
C GLN A 86 7.35 -18.20 -3.60
N PHE A 87 6.59 -17.91 -2.56
CA PHE A 87 6.94 -16.91 -1.56
C PHE A 87 7.84 -17.56 -0.51
N ARG A 88 9.05 -17.03 -0.33
CA ARG A 88 9.98 -17.47 0.72
C ARG A 88 9.44 -17.02 2.08
N HIS A 89 9.58 -17.86 3.11
CA HIS A 89 9.22 -17.60 4.51
C HIS A 89 7.76 -17.81 4.95
N ILE A 90 7.01 -18.75 4.36
CA ILE A 90 5.63 -19.01 4.82
C ILE A 90 5.56 -20.21 5.77
N PHE A 91 5.00 -19.96 6.94
CA PHE A 91 4.42 -20.94 7.86
C PHE A 91 3.44 -21.88 7.11
N PRO A 92 3.21 -23.12 7.58
CA PRO A 92 2.31 -24.04 6.89
C PRO A 92 0.92 -23.41 6.69
N LEU A 93 0.46 -23.32 5.42
CA LEU A 93 -0.82 -22.71 5.00
C LEU A 93 -2.04 -23.21 5.79
N GLN A 94 -1.95 -24.40 6.39
CA GLN A 94 -3.00 -25.04 7.18
C GLN A 94 -3.45 -24.21 8.38
N GLN A 95 -2.71 -23.16 8.76
CA GLN A 95 -3.06 -22.26 9.87
C GLN A 95 -3.62 -20.88 9.41
N LEU A 96 -3.62 -20.57 8.12
CA LEU A 96 -4.03 -19.24 7.63
C LEU A 96 -5.53 -19.26 7.27
N PHE A 97 -6.36 -18.67 8.13
CA PHE A 97 -7.82 -18.61 7.93
C PHE A 97 -8.21 -17.64 6.80
N HIS A 98 -7.39 -16.62 6.51
CA HIS A 98 -7.62 -15.68 5.40
C HIS A 98 -6.29 -15.11 4.86
N LEU A 99 -5.84 -15.60 3.70
CA LEU A 99 -4.49 -15.34 3.14
C LEU A 99 -4.13 -13.85 3.03
N ILE A 100 -5.12 -13.01 2.72
CA ILE A 100 -4.95 -11.56 2.53
C ILE A 100 -4.88 -10.79 3.87
N HIS A 101 -5.48 -11.31 4.94
CA HIS A 101 -5.50 -10.64 6.26
C HIS A 101 -4.29 -11.00 7.13
N GLU A 102 -3.64 -12.13 6.83
CA GLU A 102 -2.52 -12.66 7.61
C GLU A 102 -1.19 -11.94 7.37
N LYS A 103 -1.21 -10.86 6.58
CA LYS A 103 -0.04 -10.03 6.26
C LYS A 103 1.18 -10.82 5.73
N ALA A 104 0.95 -12.01 5.16
CA ALA A 104 2.00 -13.00 4.94
C ALA A 104 2.66 -12.92 3.55
N PHE A 105 2.09 -12.16 2.62
CA PHE A 105 2.48 -12.17 1.21
C PHE A 105 2.85 -10.78 0.70
N TYR A 106 4.06 -10.66 0.14
CA TYR A 106 4.46 -9.49 -0.66
C TYR A 106 4.55 -9.87 -2.14
N LEU A 107 3.69 -9.27 -2.98
CA LEU A 107 3.69 -9.48 -4.42
C LEU A 107 4.86 -8.72 -5.07
N THR A 108 5.89 -9.48 -5.44
CA THR A 108 7.05 -8.99 -6.20
C THR A 108 6.64 -8.49 -7.59
N VAL A 109 7.58 -7.87 -8.31
CA VAL A 109 7.35 -7.44 -9.71
C VAL A 109 6.94 -8.61 -10.60
N GLU A 110 7.52 -9.80 -10.37
CA GLU A 110 7.18 -11.02 -11.10
C GLU A 110 5.77 -11.50 -10.78
N HIS A 111 5.40 -11.55 -9.50
CA HIS A 111 4.02 -11.90 -9.11
C HIS A 111 2.99 -10.94 -9.69
N LYS A 112 3.28 -9.62 -9.71
CA LYS A 112 2.39 -8.63 -10.33
C LYS A 112 2.26 -8.80 -11.84
N ARG A 113 3.32 -9.26 -12.53
CA ARG A 113 3.25 -9.58 -13.97
C ARG A 113 2.37 -10.81 -14.21
N ASN A 114 2.56 -11.86 -13.43
CA ASN A 114 1.79 -13.11 -13.54
C ASN A 114 0.31 -12.88 -13.20
N LEU A 115 0.04 -12.14 -12.12
CA LEU A 115 -1.32 -11.76 -11.73
C LEU A 115 -2.05 -10.98 -12.84
N LYS A 116 -1.34 -10.09 -13.55
CA LYS A 116 -1.89 -9.40 -14.72
C LYS A 116 -2.16 -10.37 -15.88
N ALA A 117 -1.23 -11.28 -16.16
CA ALA A 117 -1.35 -12.22 -17.28
C ALA A 117 -2.48 -13.24 -17.07
N GLU A 118 -2.59 -13.79 -15.86
CA GLU A 118 -3.54 -14.87 -15.55
C GLU A 118 -4.94 -14.36 -15.18
N TYR A 119 -5.02 -13.25 -14.43
CA TYR A 119 -6.29 -12.76 -13.87
C TYR A 119 -6.71 -11.39 -14.41
N GLY A 120 -5.87 -10.73 -15.21
CA GLY A 120 -6.11 -9.37 -15.71
C GLY A 120 -6.01 -8.28 -14.63
N ILE A 121 -5.47 -8.61 -13.45
CA ILE A 121 -5.44 -7.71 -12.30
C ILE A 121 -4.12 -6.93 -12.28
N LYS A 122 -4.21 -5.60 -12.20
CA LYS A 122 -3.07 -4.71 -12.02
C LYS A 122 -3.34 -3.77 -10.85
N PRO A 123 -2.44 -3.69 -9.84
CA PRO A 123 -2.58 -2.70 -8.78
C PRO A 123 -2.33 -1.28 -9.31
N TRP A 124 -2.90 -0.29 -8.62
CA TRP A 124 -2.40 1.08 -8.68
C TRP A 124 -1.05 1.14 -8.00
N ASN A 125 0.00 1.30 -8.81
CA ASN A 125 1.37 1.41 -8.34
C ASN A 125 1.82 2.87 -8.39
N PHE A 126 2.24 3.43 -7.25
CA PHE A 126 2.72 4.80 -7.15
C PHE A 126 3.74 4.97 -6.02
N ILE A 127 4.48 6.07 -6.04
CA ILE A 127 5.48 6.45 -5.04
C ILE A 127 4.89 7.58 -4.19
N GLN A 128 4.84 7.39 -2.88
CA GLN A 128 4.52 8.43 -1.91
C GLN A 128 5.81 9.16 -1.52
N LYS A 129 5.85 10.49 -1.68
CA LYS A 129 6.99 11.34 -1.30
C LYS A 129 6.82 11.90 0.12
N LEU A 130 7.85 12.53 0.68
CA LEU A 130 7.77 13.19 1.99
C LEU A 130 6.71 14.29 1.96
N GLY A 131 5.77 14.25 2.90
CA GLY A 131 4.65 15.19 2.99
C GLY A 131 3.37 14.74 2.28
N ASP A 132 3.42 13.71 1.43
CA ASP A 132 2.23 13.18 0.77
C ASP A 132 1.33 12.43 1.75
N ALA A 133 0.03 12.68 1.66
CA ALA A 133 -1.00 11.89 2.34
C ALA A 133 -1.60 10.86 1.37
N VAL A 134 -1.64 9.59 1.78
CA VAL A 134 -2.25 8.51 1.00
C VAL A 134 -3.53 8.07 1.70
N ILE A 135 -4.65 8.13 0.97
CA ILE A 135 -5.94 7.65 1.44
C ILE A 135 -6.25 6.34 0.72
N VAL A 136 -6.42 5.27 1.49
CA VAL A 136 -6.85 3.96 0.97
C VAL A 136 -8.30 3.72 1.39
N PRO A 137 -9.24 3.55 0.43
CA PRO A 137 -10.62 3.23 0.75
C PRO A 137 -10.73 1.94 1.55
N ALA A 138 -11.73 1.88 2.44
CA ALA A 138 -12.00 0.67 3.23
C ALA A 138 -12.14 -0.54 2.30
N GLY A 139 -11.58 -1.69 2.68
CA GLY A 139 -11.69 -2.95 1.92
C GLY A 139 -10.84 -3.07 0.66
N CYS A 140 -10.04 -2.07 0.29
CA CYS A 140 -9.02 -2.25 -0.74
C CYS A 140 -7.76 -2.91 -0.16
N PRO A 141 -7.29 -4.06 -0.68
CA PRO A 141 -6.01 -4.63 -0.30
C PRO A 141 -4.87 -3.74 -0.77
N TYR A 142 -3.82 -3.60 0.05
CA TYR A 142 -2.62 -2.88 -0.35
C TYR A 142 -1.35 -3.44 0.27
N GLN A 143 -0.22 -3.21 -0.38
CA GLN A 143 1.11 -3.52 0.15
C GLN A 143 2.02 -2.30 -0.01
N ILE A 144 2.97 -2.17 0.92
CA ILE A 144 3.92 -1.07 0.94
C ILE A 144 5.35 -1.59 0.98
N ARG A 145 6.26 -0.88 0.29
CA ARG A 145 7.69 -1.13 0.34
C ARG A 145 8.48 0.15 0.50
N ASN A 146 9.23 0.24 1.59
CA ASN A 146 10.05 1.39 1.90
C ASN A 146 11.30 1.40 1.01
N LEU A 147 11.53 2.49 0.29
CA LEU A 147 12.73 2.66 -0.55
C LEU A 147 13.92 3.18 0.26
N LYS A 148 13.66 3.82 1.40
CA LYS A 148 14.62 4.36 2.37
C LYS A 148 14.05 4.19 3.78
N SER A 149 14.80 4.54 4.82
CA SER A 149 14.25 4.65 6.18
C SER A 149 13.14 5.71 6.21
N CYS A 150 11.96 5.33 6.71
CA CYS A 150 10.77 6.18 6.72
C CYS A 150 10.06 6.09 8.07
N THR A 151 9.52 7.22 8.53
CA THR A 151 8.58 7.29 9.65
C THR A 151 7.23 7.71 9.09
N SER A 152 6.18 6.98 9.43
CA SER A 152 4.82 7.25 8.96
C SER A 152 3.83 7.29 10.11
N VAL A 153 2.83 8.15 10.01
CA VAL A 153 1.68 8.17 10.91
C VAL A 153 0.45 7.78 10.12
N SER A 154 -0.35 6.86 10.66
CA SER A 154 -1.59 6.41 10.04
C SER A 154 -2.75 6.60 11.01
N ALA A 155 -3.85 7.18 10.53
CA ALA A 155 -5.10 7.26 11.24
C ALA A 155 -6.18 6.51 10.45
N ASN A 156 -7.07 5.82 11.17
CA ASN A 156 -8.24 5.17 10.58
C ASN A 156 -9.46 6.08 10.74
N PHE A 157 -10.31 6.14 9.72
CA PHE A 157 -11.57 6.88 9.75
C PHE A 157 -12.67 6.09 9.01
N VAL A 158 -13.91 6.52 9.16
CA VAL A 158 -15.08 5.97 8.45
C VAL A 158 -15.74 7.12 7.69
N SER A 159 -15.77 7.03 6.36
CA SER A 159 -16.53 7.97 5.52
C SER A 159 -17.96 7.46 5.30
N ALA A 160 -18.88 8.37 4.98
CA ALA A 160 -20.27 8.03 4.70
C ALA A 160 -20.40 7.05 3.53
N GLU A 161 -19.61 7.23 2.47
CA GLU A 161 -19.60 6.40 1.26
C GLU A 161 -19.07 4.98 1.55
N SER A 162 -18.17 4.86 2.52
CA SER A 162 -17.53 3.58 2.86
C SER A 162 -18.21 2.86 4.03
N VAL A 163 -19.23 3.44 4.66
CA VAL A 163 -19.84 2.92 5.89
C VAL A 163 -20.42 1.51 5.71
N GLY A 164 -21.12 1.27 4.60
CA GLY A 164 -21.71 -0.04 4.31
C GLY A 164 -20.65 -1.12 4.18
N GLU A 165 -19.56 -0.80 3.48
CA GLU A 165 -18.42 -1.70 3.34
C GLU A 165 -17.66 -1.92 4.64
N CYS A 166 -17.49 -0.89 5.46
CA CYS A 166 -16.92 -1.03 6.80
C CYS A 166 -17.78 -1.96 7.67
N ILE A 167 -19.11 -1.85 7.63
CA ILE A 167 -20.03 -2.74 8.35
C ILE A 167 -19.92 -4.18 7.82
N ARG A 168 -19.90 -4.37 6.49
CA ARG A 168 -19.74 -5.70 5.86
C ARG A 168 -18.45 -6.38 6.31
N LEU A 169 -17.33 -5.68 6.21
CA LEU A 169 -16.03 -6.21 6.62
C LEU A 169 -16.01 -6.49 8.12
N SER A 170 -16.52 -5.58 8.98
CA SER A 170 -16.64 -5.82 10.43
C SER A 170 -17.51 -7.04 10.76
N MET A 171 -18.41 -7.50 9.88
CA MET A 171 -19.14 -8.75 10.06
C MET A 171 -18.33 -9.97 9.61
N GLU A 172 -17.56 -9.85 8.53
CA GLU A 172 -16.63 -10.90 8.07
C GLU A 172 -15.56 -11.19 9.12
N TYR A 173 -14.96 -10.16 9.72
CA TYR A 173 -13.97 -10.31 10.79
C TYR A 173 -14.52 -10.99 12.06
N ARG A 174 -15.81 -10.81 12.39
CA ARG A 174 -16.44 -11.49 13.55
C ARG A 174 -16.50 -13.01 13.39
N ARG A 175 -16.54 -13.51 12.14
CA ARG A 175 -16.54 -14.94 11.84
C ARG A 175 -15.17 -15.59 12.07
N LEU A 176 -14.11 -14.79 12.24
CA LEU A 176 -12.78 -15.31 12.55
C LEU A 176 -12.73 -15.97 13.95
N PRO A 177 -11.78 -16.89 14.17
CA PRO A 177 -11.54 -17.51 15.47
C PRO A 177 -11.37 -16.47 16.59
N HIS A 178 -11.75 -16.83 17.82
CA HIS A 178 -11.78 -15.89 18.96
C HIS A 178 -10.43 -15.22 19.25
N ASN A 179 -9.32 -15.88 18.93
CA ASN A 179 -7.95 -15.40 19.18
C ASN A 179 -7.29 -14.75 17.95
N HIS A 180 -8.04 -14.49 16.87
CA HIS A 180 -7.45 -13.89 15.68
C HIS A 180 -7.33 -12.37 15.83
N SER A 181 -6.12 -11.85 15.64
CA SER A 181 -5.78 -10.41 15.74
C SER A 181 -6.61 -9.48 14.86
N SER A 182 -7.23 -9.98 13.78
CA SER A 182 -8.07 -9.19 12.87
C SER A 182 -9.54 -9.13 13.31
N LYS A 183 -9.92 -9.86 14.37
CA LYS A 183 -11.28 -9.89 14.91
C LYS A 183 -11.64 -8.66 15.73
N GLU A 184 -10.64 -7.93 16.21
CA GLU A 184 -10.83 -6.76 17.05
C GLU A 184 -11.52 -5.63 16.25
N ASP A 185 -12.75 -5.27 16.65
CA ASP A 185 -13.52 -4.19 16.00
C ASP A 185 -13.01 -2.81 16.47
N THR A 186 -11.76 -2.49 16.13
CA THR A 186 -11.04 -1.29 16.63
C THR A 186 -11.79 0.02 16.36
N LEU A 187 -12.58 0.07 15.27
CA LEU A 187 -13.32 1.27 14.88
C LEU A 187 -14.76 1.31 15.42
N GLN A 188 -15.28 0.21 15.97
CA GLN A 188 -16.67 0.09 16.45
C GLN A 188 -17.68 0.75 15.51
N VAL A 189 -17.61 0.41 14.22
CA VAL A 189 -18.29 1.14 13.14
C VAL A 189 -19.79 1.32 13.42
N LYS A 190 -20.44 0.30 14.00
CA LYS A 190 -21.87 0.36 14.37
C LYS A 190 -22.16 1.43 15.42
N THR A 191 -21.31 1.55 16.45
CA THR A 191 -21.43 2.57 17.50
C THR A 191 -21.25 3.96 16.92
N LEU A 192 -20.26 4.15 16.05
CA LEU A 192 -20.02 5.42 15.38
C LEU A 192 -21.23 5.86 14.54
N VAL A 193 -21.80 4.93 13.76
CA VAL A 193 -23.00 5.20 12.95
C VAL A 193 -24.19 5.59 13.83
N LEU A 194 -24.43 4.85 14.91
CA LEU A 194 -25.51 5.17 15.84
C LEU A 194 -25.33 6.57 16.43
N TYR A 195 -24.11 6.90 16.86
CA TYR A 195 -23.79 8.22 17.40
C TYR A 195 -24.06 9.34 16.39
N VAL A 196 -23.61 9.17 15.14
CA VAL A 196 -23.82 10.16 14.06
C VAL A 196 -25.31 10.36 13.78
N VAL A 197 -26.10 9.29 13.74
CA VAL A 197 -27.55 9.38 13.54
C VAL A 197 -28.22 10.10 14.71
N CYS A 198 -27.87 9.77 15.96
CA CYS A 198 -28.40 10.47 17.14
C CYS A 198 -28.07 11.96 17.12
N GLN A 199 -26.84 12.33 16.74
CA GLN A 199 -26.43 13.73 16.60
C GLN A 199 -27.23 14.45 15.51
N ALA A 200 -27.45 13.79 14.36
CA ALA A 200 -28.25 14.35 13.27
C ALA A 200 -29.70 14.59 13.70
N MET A 201 -30.32 13.65 14.41
CA MET A 201 -31.68 13.82 14.95
C MET A 201 -31.77 14.97 15.94
N GLN A 202 -30.84 15.06 16.89
CA GLN A 202 -30.79 16.17 17.84
C GLN A 202 -30.59 17.54 17.16
N TYR A 203 -29.85 17.57 16.06
CA TYR A 203 -29.65 18.78 15.27
C TYR A 203 -30.95 19.20 14.55
N LEU A 204 -31.66 18.26 13.94
CA LEU A 204 -32.95 18.52 13.29
C LEU A 204 -34.01 19.01 14.29
N GLU A 205 -34.12 18.37 15.46
CA GLU A 205 -35.04 18.80 16.53
C GLU A 205 -34.75 20.21 17.04
N ARG A 206 -33.49 20.66 16.99
CA ARG A 206 -33.15 22.06 17.31
C ARG A 206 -33.66 22.99 16.21
N ILE A 207 -33.42 22.66 14.94
CA ILE A 207 -33.86 23.47 13.81
C ILE A 207 -35.39 23.61 13.81
N ASP A 208 -36.14 22.51 13.97
CA ASP A 208 -37.60 22.55 13.98
C ASP A 208 -38.14 23.46 15.10
N ARG A 209 -37.49 23.44 16.27
CA ARG A 209 -37.80 24.39 17.34
C ARG A 209 -37.50 25.83 16.95
N TYR A 210 -36.38 26.12 16.29
CA TYR A 210 -36.07 27.49 15.84
C TYR A 210 -37.04 27.99 14.76
N VAL A 211 -37.48 27.14 13.85
CA VAL A 211 -38.41 27.51 12.77
C VAL A 211 -39.85 27.66 13.29
N GLY A 212 -40.27 26.86 14.28
CA GLY A 212 -41.60 26.97 14.89
C GLY A 212 -41.84 28.21 15.77
N TYR A 213 -40.81 29.02 16.03
CA TYR A 213 -40.89 30.30 16.75
C TYR A 213 -40.71 31.53 15.84
N SER A 214 -40.68 31.36 14.51
CA SER A 214 -40.64 32.44 13.51
C SER A 214 -42.00 32.57 12.81
#